data_AF-A0A934GNC9-F1
#
_entry.id   AF-A0A934GNC9-F1
#
_cell.length_a   1.000
_cell.length_b   1.000
_cell.length_c   1.000
_cell.angle_alpha   90.00
_cell.angle_beta   90.00
_cell.angle_gamma   90.00
#
_symmetry.space_group_name_H-M   'P 1'
#
loop_
_entity.id
_entity.type
_entity.pdbx_description
1 polymer ?
#
loop_
_entity_poly.entity_id
_entity_poly.type
_entity_poly.pdbx_seq_one_letter_code
_entity_poly.pdbx_strand_id
1 'polypeptide(L)'
;MNQNTWQDFNDAEAQQGAFDLIPKGTLVRVRMTIKPGGYDDPTQGWTGGYASQSFDTGSAYLACEFVVLEGAYAKRKMWSNIGLQSRKGPTWGQMGRSMIRAILNSARNIQPQDNGPQAAAARRIQGFNELDGIEFLARVDVEKDAKGEDRNVVKLAVEPDHKDYAALMGGSSNVPSGNATPAPAASGAPVGQRPAQTGKPAWAQ
;
A
#
# COMPACT_ATOMS: atom_id res chain seq x y z
N MET A 1 -2.35 29.01 -39.31
CA MET A 1 -1.19 28.60 -38.50
C MET A 1 -1.67 27.53 -37.54
N ASN A 2 -1.08 26.33 -37.56
CA ASN A 2 -1.36 25.31 -36.55
C ASN A 2 -0.73 25.79 -35.24
N GLN A 3 -1.56 26.31 -34.33
CA GLN A 3 -1.14 26.55 -32.95
C GLN A 3 -0.75 25.20 -32.36
N ASN A 4 0.54 25.03 -32.04
CA ASN A 4 1.01 23.83 -31.36
C ASN A 4 0.60 23.96 -29.89
N THR A 5 -0.59 23.46 -29.55
CA THR A 5 -1.19 23.48 -28.21
C THR A 5 -0.25 22.92 -27.12
N TRP A 6 0.77 22.14 -27.48
CA TRP A 6 1.76 21.69 -26.49
C TRP A 6 2.75 22.78 -26.03
N GLN A 7 3.04 23.77 -26.87
CA GLN A 7 3.98 24.85 -26.54
C GLN A 7 3.28 26.13 -26.07
N ASP A 8 1.95 26.22 -26.27
CA ASP A 8 1.11 27.30 -25.79
C ASP A 8 0.42 26.83 -24.51
N PHE A 9 0.84 27.36 -23.36
CA PHE A 9 0.33 26.99 -22.03
C PHE A 9 -0.67 28.01 -21.47
N ASN A 10 -1.11 28.99 -22.27
CA ASN A 10 -2.05 30.01 -21.79
C ASN A 10 -3.43 29.43 -21.50
N ASP A 11 -3.75 28.25 -22.04
CA ASP A 11 -4.97 27.48 -21.79
C ASP A 11 -4.76 26.32 -20.78
N ALA A 12 -3.54 26.15 -20.26
CA ALA A 12 -3.25 25.12 -19.26
C ALA A 12 -3.92 25.48 -17.93
N GLU A 13 -4.56 24.48 -17.30
CA GLU A 13 -5.13 24.65 -15.97
C GLU A 13 -4.04 25.05 -14.97
N ALA A 14 -4.37 25.96 -14.06
CA ALA A 14 -3.48 26.32 -12.97
C ALA A 14 -3.10 25.05 -12.19
N GLN A 15 -1.82 24.96 -11.82
CA GLN A 15 -1.30 23.83 -11.07
C GLN A 15 -2.17 23.59 -9.83
N GLN A 16 -2.74 22.39 -9.71
CA GLN A 16 -3.47 22.00 -8.51
C GLN A 16 -2.50 22.05 -7.32
N GLY A 17 -2.80 22.93 -6.36
CA GLY A 17 -1.99 23.13 -5.15
C GLY A 17 -1.93 21.89 -4.26
N ALA A 18 -1.12 21.97 -3.20
CA ALA A 18 -0.92 20.89 -2.24
C ALA A 18 -2.25 20.31 -1.76
N PHE A 19 -2.42 19.00 -1.93
CA PHE A 19 -3.64 18.32 -1.50
C PHE A 19 -3.78 18.37 0.03
N ASP A 20 -5.01 18.58 0.53
CA ASP A 20 -5.32 18.61 1.96
C ASP A 20 -4.82 17.38 2.71
N LEU A 21 -4.32 17.54 3.94
CA LEU A 21 -3.80 16.43 4.72
C LEU A 21 -4.86 15.37 5.00
N ILE A 22 -4.48 14.10 4.85
CA ILE A 22 -5.29 13.00 5.35
C ILE A 22 -5.33 13.11 6.88
N PRO A 23 -6.52 13.04 7.53
CA PRO A 23 -6.61 13.16 8.97
C PRO A 23 -5.77 12.12 9.72
N LYS A 24 -5.12 12.55 10.80
CA LYS A 24 -4.37 11.64 11.69
C LYS A 24 -5.28 10.53 12.21
N GLY A 25 -4.78 9.31 12.19
CA GLY A 25 -5.49 8.11 12.64
C GLY A 25 -6.36 7.44 11.59
N THR A 26 -6.49 8.03 10.39
CA THR A 26 -7.17 7.39 9.27
C THR A 26 -6.49 6.06 8.93
N LEU A 27 -7.28 5.01 8.71
CA LEU A 27 -6.80 3.72 8.22
C LEU A 27 -6.96 3.66 6.71
N VAL A 28 -5.88 3.34 6.02
CA VAL A 28 -5.84 3.30 4.55
C VAL A 28 -5.06 2.08 4.09
N ARG A 29 -5.61 1.37 3.11
CA ARG A 29 -4.86 0.33 2.41
C ARG A 29 -3.86 1.00 1.47
N VAL A 30 -2.59 0.66 1.62
CA VAL A 30 -1.51 1.28 0.85
C VAL A 30 -0.70 0.23 0.12
N ARG A 31 -0.10 0.63 -1.00
CA ARG A 31 1.04 -0.06 -1.59
C ARG A 31 2.31 0.69 -1.25
N MET A 32 3.30 -0.02 -0.74
CA MET A 32 4.63 0.54 -0.51
C MET A 32 5.49 0.40 -1.77
N THR A 33 6.27 1.44 -2.05
CA THR A 33 7.39 1.39 -2.98
C THR A 33 8.64 1.88 -2.28
N ILE A 34 9.76 1.18 -2.46
CA ILE A 34 11.05 1.63 -1.91
C ILE A 34 11.78 2.40 -2.99
N LYS A 35 12.10 3.67 -2.70
CA LYS A 35 12.99 4.46 -3.56
C LYS A 35 14.43 3.98 -3.33
N PRO A 36 15.10 3.39 -4.33
CA PRO A 36 16.46 2.91 -4.17
C PRO A 36 17.43 4.05 -3.85
N GLY A 37 18.28 3.85 -2.84
CA GLY A 37 19.31 4.80 -2.44
C GLY A 37 20.71 4.45 -2.94
N GLY A 38 20.89 3.25 -3.48
CA GLY A 38 22.18 2.75 -3.98
C GLY A 38 23.15 2.30 -2.89
N TYR A 39 22.73 2.25 -1.62
CA TYR A 39 23.59 1.78 -0.53
C TYR A 39 23.36 0.29 -0.26
N ASP A 40 24.45 -0.48 -0.30
CA ASP A 40 24.48 -1.91 0.04
C ASP A 40 25.47 -2.17 1.18
N ASP A 41 25.11 -3.13 2.04
CA ASP A 41 25.98 -3.70 3.06
C ASP A 41 25.73 -5.22 3.11
N PRO A 42 26.52 -6.02 2.35
CA PRO A 42 26.35 -7.47 2.31
C PRO A 42 26.53 -8.15 3.67
N THR A 43 27.26 -7.54 4.60
CA THR A 43 27.45 -8.11 5.95
C THR A 43 26.18 -8.07 6.78
N GLN A 44 25.27 -7.14 6.46
CA GLN A 44 23.93 -7.03 7.03
C GLN A 44 22.86 -7.73 6.18
N GLY A 45 23.24 -8.29 5.03
CA GLY A 45 22.31 -8.82 4.02
C GLY A 45 21.56 -7.72 3.27
N TRP A 46 22.02 -6.48 3.31
CA TRP A 46 21.42 -5.37 2.55
C TRP A 46 22.04 -5.34 1.16
N THR A 47 21.26 -5.72 0.17
CA THR A 47 21.70 -5.84 -1.22
C THR A 47 20.66 -5.27 -2.18
N GLY A 48 21.07 -5.01 -3.41
CA GLY A 48 20.17 -4.60 -4.49
C GLY A 48 19.90 -3.09 -4.53
N GLY A 49 20.67 -2.29 -3.78
CA GLY A 49 20.63 -0.83 -3.81
C GLY A 49 19.39 -0.20 -3.17
N TYR A 50 18.59 -0.98 -2.43
CA TYR A 50 17.35 -0.50 -1.83
C TYR A 50 17.58 0.46 -0.66
N ALA A 51 18.62 0.23 0.15
CA ALA A 51 18.90 1.09 1.27
C ALA A 51 19.49 2.43 0.82
N SER A 52 19.27 3.44 1.65
CA SER A 52 19.87 4.77 1.56
C SER A 52 20.72 5.00 2.81
N GLN A 53 21.81 5.75 2.67
CA GLN A 53 22.62 6.21 3.81
C GLN A 53 22.62 7.74 3.85
N SER A 54 22.36 8.31 5.01
CA SER A 54 22.48 9.75 5.24
C SER A 54 23.96 10.14 5.24
N PHE A 55 24.33 11.11 4.40
CA PHE A 55 25.69 11.66 4.38
C PHE A 55 26.05 12.38 5.69
N ASP A 56 25.08 13.09 6.29
CA ASP A 56 25.31 13.88 7.51
C ASP A 56 25.44 13.00 8.76
N THR A 57 24.59 11.98 8.89
CA THR A 57 24.49 11.19 10.13
C THR A 57 25.08 9.79 10.02
N GLY A 58 25.33 9.29 8.81
CA GLY A 58 25.71 7.91 8.54
C GLY A 58 24.62 6.88 8.87
N SER A 59 23.38 7.32 9.11
CA SER A 59 22.27 6.41 9.39
C SER A 59 21.76 5.76 8.10
N ALA A 60 21.46 4.47 8.13
CA ALA A 60 20.93 3.71 6.99
C ALA A 60 19.42 3.48 7.14
N TYR A 61 18.66 3.62 6.05
CA TYR A 61 17.19 3.50 6.04
C TYR A 61 16.64 3.09 4.68
N LEU A 62 15.38 2.63 4.66
CA LEU A 62 14.58 2.51 3.44
C LEU A 62 13.77 3.79 3.26
N ALA A 63 13.88 4.42 2.09
CA ALA A 63 13.05 5.57 1.72
C ALA A 63 11.76 5.06 1.07
N CYS A 64 10.65 5.07 1.80
CA CYS A 64 9.40 4.46 1.36
C CYS A 64 8.40 5.51 0.89
N GLU A 65 7.81 5.27 -0.28
CA GLU A 65 6.59 5.90 -0.76
C GLU A 65 5.41 4.97 -0.49
N PHE A 66 4.29 5.52 -0.03
CA PHE A 66 3.05 4.78 0.20
C PHE A 66 1.95 5.43 -0.63
N VAL A 67 1.33 4.65 -1.50
CA VAL A 67 0.19 5.10 -2.31
C VAL A 67 -1.08 4.49 -1.75
N VAL A 68 -2.06 5.32 -1.38
CA VAL A 68 -3.38 4.86 -0.96
C VAL A 68 -4.10 4.24 -2.16
N LEU A 69 -4.56 3.00 -2.00
CA LEU A 69 -5.13 2.23 -3.11
C LEU A 69 -6.61 2.52 -3.35
N GLU A 70 -7.37 2.80 -2.30
CA GLU A 70 -8.82 2.89 -2.36
C GLU A 70 -9.40 3.84 -1.30
N GLY A 71 -10.71 4.08 -1.37
CA GLY A 71 -11.44 4.97 -0.47
C GLY A 71 -11.29 6.46 -0.81
N ALA A 72 -11.71 7.31 0.12
CA ALA A 72 -11.78 8.76 -0.09
C ALA A 72 -10.43 9.43 -0.39
N TYR A 73 -9.32 8.75 -0.03
CA TYR A 73 -7.96 9.24 -0.21
C TYR A 73 -7.18 8.46 -1.28
N ALA A 74 -7.87 7.73 -2.16
CA ALA A 74 -7.22 6.96 -3.22
C ALA A 74 -6.24 7.81 -4.05
N LYS A 75 -5.13 7.20 -4.45
CA LYS A 75 -4.01 7.80 -5.21
C LYS A 75 -3.21 8.86 -4.44
N ARG A 76 -3.54 9.18 -3.19
CA ARG A 76 -2.73 10.05 -2.34
C ARG A 76 -1.41 9.36 -1.98
N LYS A 77 -0.33 10.13 -1.98
CA LYS A 77 1.01 9.68 -1.65
C LYS A 77 1.44 10.17 -0.28
N MET A 78 2.15 9.31 0.44
CA MET A 78 2.81 9.61 1.71
C MET A 78 4.24 9.10 1.65
N TRP A 79 5.14 9.73 2.39
CA TRP A 79 6.55 9.33 2.43
C TRP A 79 7.01 9.13 3.86
N SER A 80 7.72 8.05 4.12
CA SER A 80 8.32 7.79 5.43
C SER A 80 9.58 6.96 5.29
N ASN A 81 10.49 7.10 6.26
CA ASN A 81 11.72 6.33 6.29
C ASN A 81 11.61 5.21 7.31
N ILE A 82 11.97 3.99 6.92
CA ILE A 82 12.11 2.85 7.83
C ILE A 82 13.58 2.73 8.21
N GLY A 83 13.89 2.93 9.50
CA GLY A 83 15.27 2.89 10.00
C GLY A 83 15.88 1.49 9.94
N LEU A 84 17.09 1.38 9.39
CA LEU A 84 17.86 0.13 9.39
C LEU A 84 18.98 0.18 10.43
N GLN A 85 19.69 1.29 10.53
CA GLN A 85 20.78 1.49 11.49
C GLN A 85 21.03 2.97 11.77
N SER A 86 21.43 3.30 13.00
CA SER A 86 21.89 4.64 13.37
C SER A 86 23.18 4.58 14.19
N ARG A 87 24.04 5.58 14.02
CA ARG A 87 25.23 5.80 14.87
C ARG A 87 24.88 6.17 16.31
N LYS A 88 23.65 6.64 16.56
CA LYS A 88 23.17 7.02 17.89
C LYS A 88 22.79 5.81 18.76
N GLY A 89 22.68 4.62 18.18
CA GLY A 89 22.37 3.39 18.90
C GLY A 89 21.35 2.49 18.17
N PRO A 90 21.04 1.32 18.75
CA PRO A 90 20.28 0.27 18.08
C PRO A 90 18.77 0.57 17.97
N THR A 91 18.23 1.47 18.79
CA THR A 91 16.79 1.72 18.94
C THR A 91 16.10 1.99 17.61
N TRP A 92 16.69 2.84 16.75
CA TRP A 92 16.07 3.21 15.48
C TRP A 92 15.97 2.03 14.49
N GLY A 93 17.02 1.21 14.43
CA GLY A 93 17.00 -0.03 13.65
C GLY A 93 15.98 -1.04 14.19
N GLN A 94 15.86 -1.16 15.52
CA GLN A 94 14.83 -2.03 16.13
C GLN A 94 13.41 -1.55 15.84
N MET A 95 13.17 -0.23 15.87
CA MET A 95 11.87 0.33 15.45
C MET A 95 11.55 -0.03 13.99
N GLY A 96 12.52 0.08 13.08
CA GLY A 96 12.31 -0.32 11.69
C GLY A 96 12.06 -1.82 11.51
N ARG A 97 12.75 -2.68 12.27
CA ARG A 97 12.48 -4.13 12.29
C ARG A 97 11.06 -4.45 12.74
N SER A 98 10.58 -3.79 13.80
CA SER A 98 9.20 -3.93 14.27
C SER A 98 8.19 -3.46 13.22
N MET A 99 8.47 -2.34 12.54
CA MET A 99 7.63 -1.85 11.44
C MET A 99 7.56 -2.83 10.28
N ILE A 100 8.71 -3.38 9.83
CA ILE A 100 8.74 -4.37 8.75
C ILE A 100 7.98 -5.64 9.15
N ARG A 101 8.12 -6.11 10.40
CA ARG A 101 7.33 -7.23 10.92
C ARG A 101 5.82 -6.94 10.84
N ALA A 102 5.38 -5.76 11.27
CA ALA A 102 3.97 -5.38 11.25
C ALA A 102 3.44 -5.25 9.81
N ILE A 103 4.23 -4.70 8.88
CA ILE A 103 3.91 -4.66 7.44
C ILE A 103 3.72 -6.08 6.91
N LEU A 104 4.65 -7.00 7.19
CA LEU A 104 4.56 -8.39 6.74
C LEU A 104 3.35 -9.11 7.35
N ASN A 105 3.06 -8.88 8.64
CA ASN A 105 1.90 -9.43 9.31
C ASN A 105 0.58 -8.94 8.68
N SER A 106 0.50 -7.64 8.41
CA SER A 106 -0.63 -7.01 7.73
C SER A 106 -0.77 -7.45 6.27
N ALA A 107 0.31 -7.61 5.53
CA ALA A 107 0.23 -8.05 4.14
C ALA A 107 -0.11 -9.54 4.00
N ARG A 108 0.40 -10.37 4.92
CA ARG A 108 0.32 -11.85 4.87
C ARG A 108 -0.73 -12.42 5.83
N ASN A 109 -1.55 -11.56 6.45
CA ASN A 109 -2.59 -11.92 7.42
C ASN A 109 -2.08 -12.83 8.57
N ILE A 110 -0.93 -12.48 9.15
CA ILE A 110 -0.30 -13.23 10.24
C ILE A 110 -0.63 -12.56 11.57
N GLN A 111 -1.19 -13.31 12.52
CA GLN A 111 -1.47 -12.80 13.86
C GLN A 111 -0.17 -12.36 14.57
N PRO A 112 -0.12 -11.20 15.23
CA PRO A 112 1.10 -10.70 15.88
C PRO A 112 1.66 -11.65 16.94
N GLN A 113 0.77 -12.33 17.66
CA GLN A 113 1.07 -13.27 18.74
C GLN A 113 1.42 -14.68 18.23
N ASP A 114 1.19 -14.98 16.95
CA ASP A 114 1.55 -16.27 16.35
C ASP A 114 3.07 -16.35 16.14
N ASN A 115 3.74 -17.20 16.92
CA ASN A 115 5.17 -17.47 16.83
C ASN A 115 5.47 -18.88 16.31
N GLY A 116 4.48 -19.53 15.67
CA GLY A 116 4.66 -20.84 15.06
C GLY A 116 5.66 -20.83 13.90
N PRO A 117 6.21 -22.01 13.51
CA PRO A 117 7.18 -22.10 12.43
C PRO A 117 6.68 -21.52 11.10
N GLN A 118 5.39 -21.68 10.80
CA GLN A 118 4.76 -21.13 9.60
C GLN A 118 4.76 -19.60 9.61
N ALA A 119 4.35 -18.97 10.72
CA ALA A 119 4.38 -17.52 10.87
C ALA A 119 5.81 -16.96 10.85
N ALA A 120 6.77 -17.66 11.44
CA ALA A 120 8.18 -17.29 11.37
C ALA A 120 8.72 -17.33 9.93
N ALA A 121 8.41 -18.39 9.17
CA ALA A 121 8.79 -18.49 7.76
C ALA A 121 8.12 -17.39 6.92
N ALA A 122 6.83 -17.12 7.16
CA ALA A 122 6.08 -16.08 6.48
C ALA A 122 6.50 -14.64 6.89
N ARG A 123 7.35 -14.44 7.90
CA ARG A 123 7.98 -13.13 8.19
C ARG A 123 9.41 -13.02 7.66
N ARG A 124 9.96 -14.11 7.14
CA ARG A 124 11.29 -14.10 6.53
C ARG A 124 11.20 -13.54 5.12
N ILE A 125 12.16 -12.68 4.79
CA ILE A 125 12.39 -12.15 3.44
C ILE A 125 13.85 -12.44 3.09
N GLN A 126 14.13 -12.66 1.81
CA GLN A 126 15.47 -12.85 1.26
C GLN A 126 16.16 -11.51 0.99
N GLY A 127 15.39 -10.45 0.71
CA GLY A 127 15.89 -9.11 0.42
C GLY A 127 14.80 -8.06 0.51
N PHE A 128 15.19 -6.78 0.47
CA PHE A 128 14.25 -5.66 0.55
C PHE A 128 13.33 -5.54 -0.66
N ASN A 129 13.67 -6.15 -1.80
CA ASN A 129 12.82 -6.24 -2.98
C ASN A 129 11.46 -6.92 -2.69
N GLU A 130 11.39 -7.83 -1.70
CA GLU A 130 10.11 -8.45 -1.31
C GLU A 130 9.16 -7.51 -0.58
N LEU A 131 9.65 -6.37 -0.11
CA LEU A 131 8.85 -5.31 0.49
C LEU A 131 8.37 -4.29 -0.55
N ASP A 132 8.99 -4.27 -1.74
CA ASP A 132 8.62 -3.36 -2.81
C ASP A 132 7.35 -3.85 -3.51
N GLY A 133 6.35 -2.98 -3.59
CA GLY A 133 5.01 -3.32 -4.07
C GLY A 133 4.12 -4.02 -3.03
N ILE A 134 4.59 -4.22 -1.80
CA ILE A 134 3.76 -4.88 -0.77
C ILE A 134 2.55 -4.02 -0.40
N GLU A 135 1.41 -4.66 -0.25
CA GLU A 135 0.16 -4.01 0.13
C GLU A 135 -0.22 -4.35 1.57
N PHE A 136 -0.56 -3.35 2.36
CA PHE A 136 -0.90 -3.52 3.76
C PHE A 136 -1.81 -2.40 4.26
N LEU A 137 -2.40 -2.59 5.44
CA LEU A 137 -3.22 -1.56 6.07
C LEU A 137 -2.33 -0.64 6.91
N ALA A 138 -2.33 0.65 6.61
CA ALA A 138 -1.54 1.66 7.30
C ALA A 138 -2.43 2.58 8.14
N ARG A 139 -1.92 3.03 9.28
CA ARG A 139 -2.49 4.15 10.03
C ARG A 139 -1.73 5.43 9.69
N VAL A 140 -2.44 6.41 9.16
CA VAL A 140 -1.87 7.73 8.83
C VAL A 140 -1.55 8.50 10.11
N ASP A 141 -0.37 9.12 10.13
CA ASP A 141 -0.01 10.13 11.12
C ASP A 141 0.34 11.44 10.40
N VAL A 142 0.49 12.52 11.17
CA VAL A 142 0.89 13.84 10.70
C VAL A 142 2.11 14.28 11.48
N GLU A 143 3.14 14.71 10.75
CA GLU A 143 4.38 15.24 11.32
C GLU A 143 4.78 16.53 10.65
N LYS A 144 5.55 17.34 11.37
CA LYS A 144 6.24 18.50 10.82
C LYS A 144 7.45 18.05 10.01
N ASP A 145 7.59 18.54 8.81
CA ASP A 145 8.76 18.32 7.97
C ASP A 145 9.93 19.25 8.39
N ALA A 146 11.03 19.23 7.63
CA ALA A 146 12.21 20.06 7.91
C ALA A 146 11.93 21.57 7.80
N LYS A 147 10.85 21.98 7.14
CA LYS A 147 10.41 23.37 6.98
C LYS A 147 9.34 23.75 8.01
N GLY A 148 8.89 22.83 8.86
CA GLY A 148 7.82 23.05 9.82
C GLY A 148 6.40 22.92 9.21
N GLU A 149 6.28 22.38 8.00
CA GLU A 149 5.00 22.14 7.34
C GLU A 149 4.47 20.76 7.74
N ASP A 150 3.16 20.65 7.92
CA ASP A 150 2.54 19.37 8.25
C ASP A 150 2.52 18.47 7.00
N ARG A 151 2.89 17.20 7.18
CA ARG A 151 2.85 16.18 6.13
C ARG A 151 2.31 14.86 6.66
N ASN A 152 1.68 14.09 5.78
CA ASN A 152 1.25 12.74 6.09
C ASN A 152 2.44 11.76 6.07
N VAL A 153 2.48 10.88 7.08
CA VAL A 153 3.48 9.84 7.24
C VAL A 153 2.81 8.52 7.65
N VAL A 154 3.53 7.42 7.47
CA VAL A 154 3.14 6.09 7.95
C VAL A 154 4.13 5.67 9.04
N LYS A 155 3.66 5.61 10.29
CA LYS A 155 4.45 5.13 11.44
C LYS A 155 4.04 3.77 11.96
N LEU A 156 2.86 3.29 11.58
CA LEU A 156 2.26 2.08 12.09
C LEU A 156 1.53 1.35 10.97
N ALA A 157 1.88 0.07 10.79
CA ALA A 157 1.05 -0.87 10.05
C ALA A 157 0.01 -1.47 11.00
N VAL A 158 -1.22 -1.59 10.53
CA VAL A 158 -2.33 -2.21 11.26
C VAL A 158 -2.31 -3.70 11.00
N GLU A 159 -2.21 -4.48 12.07
CA GLU A 159 -2.10 -5.93 12.03
C GLU A 159 -3.48 -6.62 12.17
N PRO A 160 -3.57 -7.94 11.90
CA PRO A 160 -4.85 -8.67 11.87
C PRO A 160 -5.67 -8.73 13.16
N ASP A 161 -5.09 -8.38 14.31
CA ASP A 161 -5.79 -8.33 15.60
C ASP A 161 -6.57 -7.01 15.81
N HIS A 162 -6.38 -6.03 14.93
CA HIS A 162 -7.15 -4.79 14.98
C HIS A 162 -8.59 -5.00 14.51
N LYS A 163 -9.57 -4.49 15.27
CA LYS A 163 -11.00 -4.68 15.02
C LYS A 163 -11.46 -4.34 13.59
N ASP A 164 -10.89 -3.28 13.00
CA ASP A 164 -11.28 -2.78 11.68
C ASP A 164 -10.49 -3.44 10.54
N TYR A 165 -9.48 -4.26 10.86
CA TYR A 165 -8.57 -4.82 9.87
C TYR A 165 -9.29 -5.72 8.86
N ALA A 166 -10.10 -6.67 9.34
CA ALA A 166 -10.76 -7.64 8.47
C ALA A 166 -11.71 -6.98 7.46
N ALA A 167 -12.42 -5.93 7.89
CA ALA A 167 -13.32 -5.18 7.02
C ALA A 167 -12.56 -4.38 5.93
N LEU A 168 -11.43 -3.78 6.30
CA LEU A 168 -10.65 -2.92 5.41
C LEU A 168 -9.69 -3.71 4.48
N MET A 169 -9.21 -4.87 4.90
CA MET A 169 -8.35 -5.74 4.07
C MET A 169 -9.14 -6.80 3.29
N GLY A 170 -10.29 -7.26 3.80
CA GLY A 170 -11.18 -8.21 3.13
C GLY A 170 -12.14 -7.58 2.10
N GLY A 171 -12.15 -6.25 2.00
CA GLY A 171 -13.08 -5.46 1.20
C GLY A 171 -12.81 -5.44 -0.30
N SER A 172 -12.86 -6.60 -0.96
CA SER A 172 -13.19 -6.73 -2.39
C SER A 172 -13.72 -8.13 -2.69
N SER A 173 -14.76 -8.54 -1.97
CA SER A 173 -15.72 -9.54 -2.45
C SER A 173 -17.04 -9.38 -1.72
N ASN A 174 -17.66 -8.20 -1.85
CA ASN A 174 -19.09 -8.08 -1.58
C ASN A 174 -19.85 -8.61 -2.80
N VAL A 175 -19.77 -9.93 -3.03
CA VAL A 175 -20.87 -10.65 -3.65
C VAL A 175 -21.79 -10.98 -2.48
N PRO A 176 -22.97 -10.37 -2.36
CA PRO A 176 -23.95 -10.89 -1.44
C PRO A 176 -24.33 -12.28 -1.97
N SER A 177 -23.77 -13.32 -1.38
CA SER A 177 -24.34 -14.67 -1.44
C SER A 177 -25.62 -14.63 -0.61
N GLY A 178 -26.65 -14.03 -1.20
CA GLY A 178 -27.98 -13.91 -0.66
C GLY A 178 -28.82 -15.08 -1.14
N ASN A 179 -29.22 -15.92 -0.18
CA ASN A 179 -30.35 -16.82 -0.20
C ASN A 179 -30.38 -17.96 -1.23
N ALA A 180 -29.89 -19.12 -0.79
CA ALA A 180 -30.50 -20.39 -1.15
C ALA A 180 -31.98 -20.38 -0.71
N THR A 181 -32.88 -20.34 -1.69
CA THR A 181 -34.33 -20.53 -1.51
C THR A 181 -34.63 -22.03 -1.61
N PRO A 182 -35.47 -22.62 -0.75
CA PRO A 182 -35.91 -24.00 -0.94
C PRO A 182 -36.88 -24.07 -2.13
N ALA A 183 -36.64 -25.03 -3.02
CA ALA A 183 -37.45 -25.30 -4.21
C ALA A 183 -38.83 -25.89 -3.84
N PRO A 184 -39.93 -25.44 -4.49
CA PRO A 184 -41.13 -26.23 -4.63
C PRO A 184 -41.14 -26.97 -5.98
N ALA A 185 -41.58 -28.22 -5.95
CA ALA A 185 -41.82 -29.06 -7.13
C ALA A 185 -43.19 -28.74 -7.76
N ALA A 186 -43.26 -28.60 -9.10
CA ALA A 186 -44.41 -28.98 -9.95
C ALA A 186 -44.11 -28.85 -11.47
N SER A 187 -44.16 -29.99 -12.15
CA SER A 187 -44.70 -30.30 -13.50
C SER A 187 -44.84 -29.25 -14.64
N GLY A 188 -44.35 -29.62 -15.84
CA GLY A 188 -45.03 -29.34 -17.13
C GLY A 188 -44.21 -28.58 -18.21
N ALA A 189 -43.91 -29.24 -19.34
CA ALA A 189 -43.28 -28.73 -20.59
C ALA A 189 -44.26 -27.86 -21.44
N PRO A 190 -43.92 -27.25 -22.62
CA PRO A 190 -42.72 -27.43 -23.47
C PRO A 190 -42.10 -26.17 -24.19
N VAL A 191 -40.89 -26.40 -24.72
CA VAL A 191 -40.17 -25.86 -25.91
C VAL A 191 -40.54 -24.49 -26.51
N GLY A 192 -39.53 -23.60 -26.60
CA GLY A 192 -39.49 -22.43 -27.50
C GLY A 192 -38.03 -21.98 -27.79
N GLN A 193 -37.74 -21.60 -29.03
CA GLN A 193 -36.43 -21.54 -29.69
C GLN A 193 -35.58 -20.26 -29.45
N ARG A 194 -34.27 -20.39 -29.77
CA ARG A 194 -33.16 -19.39 -29.83
C ARG A 194 -33.41 -18.23 -30.84
N PRO A 195 -32.63 -17.10 -30.85
CA PRO A 195 -31.18 -17.08 -31.14
C PRO A 195 -30.32 -16.09 -30.33
N ALA A 196 -29.00 -16.23 -30.50
CA ALA A 196 -27.93 -15.47 -29.88
C ALA A 196 -27.74 -14.07 -30.50
N GLN A 197 -27.30 -13.09 -29.70
CA GLN A 197 -26.76 -11.83 -30.20
C GLN A 197 -25.33 -11.61 -29.69
N THR A 198 -24.42 -11.68 -30.66
CA THR A 198 -23.06 -11.13 -30.66
C THR A 198 -23.10 -9.62 -30.86
N GLY A 199 -22.41 -8.87 -30.00
CA GLY A 199 -22.16 -7.43 -30.20
C GLY A 199 -20.95 -6.98 -29.41
N LYS A 200 -19.88 -6.56 -30.11
CA LYS A 200 -18.66 -5.97 -29.55
C LYS A 200 -18.95 -4.53 -29.09
N PRO A 201 -18.33 -4.03 -28.00
CA PRO A 201 -18.57 -2.67 -27.50
C PRO A 201 -17.93 -1.58 -28.37
N ALA A 202 -18.63 -0.44 -28.45
CA ALA A 202 -18.34 0.72 -29.28
C ALA A 202 -17.31 1.67 -28.66
N TRP A 203 -16.02 1.35 -28.79
CA TRP A 203 -14.91 2.28 -28.53
C TRP A 203 -13.93 2.42 -29.70
N ALA A 204 -14.30 1.90 -30.87
CA ALA A 204 -13.55 2.07 -32.11
C ALA A 204 -14.32 2.96 -33.09
N GLN A 205 -14.34 4.26 -32.79
CA GLN A 205 -14.43 5.36 -33.76
C GLN A 205 -13.52 6.50 -33.30
#